data_AF-A0A7X6ZIR9-F1
#
_entry.id   AF-A0A7X6ZIR9-F1
#
_cell.length_a   1.000
_cell.length_b   1.000
_cell.length_c   1.000
_cell.angle_alpha   90.00
_cell.angle_beta   90.00
_cell.angle_gamma   90.00
#
_symmetry.space_group_name_H-M   'P 1'
#
loop_
_entity.id
_entity.type
_entity.pdbx_description
1 polymer ?
#
loop_
_entity_poly.entity_id
_entity_poly.type
_entity_poly.pdbx_seq_one_letter_code
_entity_poly.pdbx_strand_id
1 'polypeptide(L)'
;MLLTQDPYLAVESGLTLPRGLELGQFSYFPGLSTAQAQRLHVLNHEQFLDLLRTCPATIAAFSDYAFAMRSPEITPLAHAEQAAFWRLLEERYTQRQEIPNFGQAFTTLRIFTLNPAKEP
;
A
#
# COMPACT_ATOMS: atom_id res chain seq x y z
N MET A 1 3.81 -0.24 -13.43
CA MET A 1 3.93 -0.08 -11.96
C MET A 1 2.66 -0.61 -11.31
N LEU A 2 2.79 -1.24 -10.14
CA LEU A 2 1.69 -1.77 -9.34
C LEU A 2 1.74 -1.15 -7.93
N LEU A 3 0.70 -0.46 -7.49
CA LEU A 3 0.61 0.02 -6.10
C LEU A 3 0.21 -1.15 -5.18
N THR A 4 1.13 -1.60 -4.33
CA THR A 4 0.91 -2.76 -3.45
C THR A 4 1.87 -2.74 -2.24
N GLN A 5 1.49 -3.41 -1.14
CA GLN A 5 2.39 -3.78 -0.04
C GLN A 5 2.82 -5.25 -0.10
N ASP A 6 2.52 -5.93 -1.20
CA ASP A 6 2.86 -7.32 -1.48
C ASP A 6 3.87 -7.38 -2.65
N PRO A 7 5.20 -7.17 -2.41
CA PRO A 7 6.17 -6.94 -3.50
C PRO A 7 6.26 -8.08 -4.52
N TYR A 8 5.97 -9.32 -4.11
CA TYR A 8 5.96 -10.46 -5.03
C TYR A 8 4.92 -10.29 -6.15
N LEU A 9 3.81 -9.59 -5.91
CA LEU A 9 2.83 -9.29 -6.96
C LEU A 9 3.45 -8.44 -8.07
N ALA A 10 4.28 -7.45 -7.71
CA ALA A 10 4.97 -6.62 -8.68
C ALA A 10 5.97 -7.46 -9.49
N VAL A 11 6.75 -8.32 -8.82
CA VAL A 11 7.70 -9.24 -9.47
C VAL A 11 7.00 -10.19 -10.44
N GLU A 12 6.00 -10.94 -9.98
CA GLU A 12 5.32 -11.97 -10.79
C GLU A 12 4.51 -11.37 -11.95
N SER A 13 4.03 -10.13 -11.82
CA SER A 13 3.35 -9.43 -12.91
C SER A 13 4.28 -8.70 -13.88
N GLY A 14 5.60 -8.74 -13.65
CA GLY A 14 6.58 -7.98 -14.45
C GLY A 14 6.41 -6.47 -14.31
N LEU A 15 5.79 -5.99 -13.23
CA LEU A 15 5.56 -4.57 -12.95
C LEU A 15 6.56 -4.05 -11.93
N THR A 16 6.81 -2.74 -11.96
CA THR A 16 7.62 -2.06 -10.93
C THR A 16 6.80 -1.76 -9.68
N LEU A 17 7.47 -1.70 -8.53
CA LEU A 17 6.91 -1.29 -7.25
C LEU A 17 7.21 0.20 -6.99
N PRO A 18 6.31 0.96 -6.34
CA PRO A 18 6.61 2.30 -5.87
C PRO A 18 7.81 2.31 -4.93
N ARG A 19 8.65 3.33 -5.07
CA ARG A 19 9.82 3.51 -4.20
C ARG A 19 9.36 3.68 -2.76
N GLY A 20 10.08 3.05 -1.83
CA GLY A 20 9.77 3.06 -0.41
C GLY A 20 8.84 1.94 0.02
N LEU A 21 8.33 1.10 -0.89
CA LEU A 21 7.52 -0.09 -0.57
C LEU A 21 8.30 -1.41 -0.67
N GLU A 22 9.61 -1.37 -0.87
CA GLU A 22 10.45 -2.55 -1.13
C GLU A 22 10.42 -3.58 0.02
N LEU A 23 10.08 -3.15 1.25
CA LEU A 23 9.90 -4.02 2.41
C LEU A 23 8.44 -4.50 2.59
N GLY A 24 7.58 -4.28 1.60
CA GLY A 24 6.17 -4.66 1.61
C GLY A 24 5.40 -4.05 2.79
N GLN A 25 4.68 -4.88 3.53
CA GLN A 25 3.92 -4.49 4.73
C GLN A 25 4.78 -3.80 5.81
N PHE A 26 6.10 -3.98 5.81
CA PHE A 26 7.01 -3.39 6.80
C PHE A 26 7.54 -2.01 6.41
N SER A 27 7.06 -1.44 5.31
CA SER A 27 7.60 -0.21 4.71
C SER A 27 7.14 1.09 5.39
N TYR A 28 6.20 1.03 6.34
CA TYR A 28 5.58 2.20 6.96
C TYR A 28 6.21 2.55 8.31
N PHE A 29 6.97 3.65 8.37
CA PHE A 29 7.71 4.14 9.53
C PHE A 29 7.21 5.54 9.97
N PRO A 30 6.01 5.63 10.56
CA PRO A 30 5.32 6.90 10.78
C PRO A 30 6.09 7.92 11.63
N GLY A 31 6.94 7.45 12.55
CA GLY A 31 7.71 8.31 13.47
C GLY A 31 8.98 8.92 12.88
N LEU A 32 9.39 8.53 11.67
CA LEU A 32 10.61 9.07 11.06
C LEU A 32 10.36 10.44 10.41
N SER A 33 11.35 11.33 10.51
CA SER A 33 11.39 12.51 9.64
C SER A 33 11.54 12.10 8.17
N THR A 34 11.09 12.97 7.26
CA THR A 34 11.18 12.72 5.81
C THR A 34 12.61 12.44 5.36
N ALA A 35 13.59 13.17 5.90
CA ALA A 35 15.01 12.93 5.58
C ALA A 35 15.50 11.55 6.05
N GLN A 36 15.08 11.09 7.23
CA GLN A 36 15.42 9.76 7.73
C GLN A 36 14.78 8.66 6.89
N ALA A 37 13.48 8.79 6.60
CA ALA A 37 12.72 7.83 5.80
C ALA A 37 13.30 7.70 4.38
N GLN A 38 13.62 8.82 3.73
CA GLN A 38 14.28 8.82 2.42
C GLN A 38 15.64 8.13 2.43
N ARG A 39 16.46 8.38 3.45
CA ARG A 39 17.79 7.74 3.60
C ARG A 39 17.68 6.23 3.79
N LEU A 40 16.63 5.77 4.46
CA LEU A 40 16.37 4.35 4.73
C LEU A 40 15.53 3.67 3.64
N HIS A 41 15.11 4.41 2.61
CA HIS A 41 14.25 3.89 1.54
C HIS A 41 12.93 3.30 2.09
N VAL A 42 12.32 3.99 3.05
CA VAL A 42 11.00 3.66 3.63
C VAL A 42 10.10 4.89 3.61
N LEU A 43 8.85 4.75 4.05
CA LEU A 43 7.86 5.83 4.02
C LEU A 43 7.47 6.23 5.44
N ASN A 44 7.58 7.51 5.78
CA ASN A 44 6.92 8.04 6.96
C ASN A 44 5.44 8.34 6.72
N HIS A 45 4.75 8.91 7.72
CA HIS A 45 3.32 9.21 7.63
C HIS A 45 2.97 10.09 6.42
N GLU A 46 3.62 11.23 6.29
CA GLU A 46 3.34 12.19 5.20
C GLU A 46 3.63 11.58 3.82
N GLN A 47 4.75 10.88 3.66
CA GLN A 47 5.12 10.25 2.40
C GLN A 47 4.20 9.10 2.03
N PHE A 48 3.71 8.32 3.01
CA PHE A 48 2.78 7.23 2.75
C PHE A 48 1.41 7.77 2.30
N LEU A 49 0.92 8.83 2.95
CA LEU A 49 -0.29 9.54 2.52
C LEU A 49 -0.15 10.12 1.12
N ASP A 50 0.97 10.79 0.84
CA ASP A 50 1.27 11.34 -0.47
C ASP A 50 1.30 10.25 -1.54
N LEU A 51 1.98 9.13 -1.27
CA LEU A 51 2.00 7.97 -2.17
C LEU A 51 0.57 7.49 -2.51
N LEU A 52 -0.29 7.29 -1.52
CA LEU A 52 -1.67 6.83 -1.79
C LEU A 52 -2.46 7.84 -2.63
N ARG A 53 -2.22 9.14 -2.46
CA ARG A 53 -2.89 10.23 -3.19
C ARG A 53 -2.33 10.52 -4.58
N THR A 54 -1.05 10.28 -4.83
CA THR A 54 -0.39 10.76 -6.04
C THR A 54 0.22 9.65 -6.89
N CYS A 55 0.32 8.42 -6.39
CA CYS A 55 0.91 7.30 -7.12
C CYS A 55 0.29 7.16 -8.53
N PRO A 56 1.10 7.13 -9.61
CA PRO A 56 0.62 7.03 -10.99
C PRO A 56 0.29 5.59 -11.43
N ALA A 57 0.27 4.60 -10.53
CA ALA A 57 -0.13 3.24 -10.89
C ALA A 57 -1.60 3.24 -11.35
N THR A 58 -1.90 2.57 -12.46
CA THR A 58 -3.28 2.38 -12.92
C THR A 58 -3.95 1.17 -12.27
N ILE A 59 -3.15 0.30 -11.63
CA ILE A 59 -3.59 -0.89 -10.92
C ILE A 59 -3.02 -0.81 -9.50
N ALA A 60 -3.88 -1.12 -8.52
CA ALA A 60 -3.47 -1.37 -7.16
C ALA A 60 -3.93 -2.78 -6.75
N ALA A 61 -3.14 -3.46 -5.93
CA ALA A 61 -3.48 -4.79 -5.45
C ALA A 61 -2.98 -4.95 -4.01
N PHE A 62 -3.85 -5.39 -3.11
CA PHE A 62 -3.56 -5.44 -1.68
C PHE A 62 -4.18 -6.68 -1.05
N SER A 63 -3.38 -7.45 -0.32
CA SER A 63 -3.87 -8.48 0.59
C SER A 63 -4.49 -7.88 1.85
N ASP A 64 -5.15 -8.70 2.67
CA ASP A 64 -5.66 -8.27 3.99
C ASP A 64 -4.55 -7.86 4.98
N TYR A 65 -3.27 -8.10 4.65
CA TYR A 65 -2.13 -7.58 5.42
C TYR A 65 -1.75 -6.14 5.08
N ALA A 66 -2.29 -5.59 3.98
CA ALA A 66 -2.09 -4.19 3.65
C ALA A 66 -2.64 -3.27 4.75
N PHE A 67 -1.89 -2.20 5.03
CA PHE A 67 -2.23 -1.21 6.06
C PHE A 67 -2.38 -1.80 7.47
N ALA A 68 -1.87 -3.00 7.73
CA ALA A 68 -2.10 -3.68 9.00
C ALA A 68 -1.12 -3.26 10.11
N MET A 69 0.08 -2.77 9.77
CA MET A 69 1.17 -2.59 10.74
C MET A 69 2.06 -1.37 10.48
N ARG A 70 2.74 -0.95 11.54
CA ARG A 70 3.82 0.04 11.51
C ARG A 70 5.15 -0.57 11.91
N SER A 71 6.21 0.02 11.38
CA SER A 71 7.61 -0.21 11.71
C SER A 71 8.20 1.00 12.45
N PRO A 72 9.29 0.83 13.21
CA PRO A 72 10.06 -0.40 13.43
C PRO A 72 9.47 -1.37 14.46
N GLU A 73 8.45 -0.98 15.22
CA GLU A 73 7.95 -1.79 16.35
C GLU A 73 7.18 -3.04 15.91
N ILE A 74 6.81 -3.13 14.63
CA ILE A 74 6.02 -4.23 14.04
C ILE A 74 4.74 -4.46 14.85
N THR A 75 4.03 -3.37 15.13
CA THR A 75 2.77 -3.40 15.87
C THR A 75 1.59 -3.11 14.95
N PRO A 76 0.40 -3.66 15.22
CA PRO A 76 -0.79 -3.34 14.47
C PRO A 76 -1.09 -1.83 14.44
N LEU A 77 -1.55 -1.33 13.29
CA LEU A 77 -2.11 0.00 13.17
C LEU A 77 -3.48 0.07 13.84
N ALA A 78 -3.83 1.23 14.39
CA ALA A 78 -5.16 1.44 14.95
C ALA A 78 -6.21 1.32 13.82
N HIS A 79 -7.36 0.69 14.10
CA HIS A 79 -8.40 0.47 13.09
C HIS A 79 -8.81 1.74 12.34
N ALA A 80 -8.86 2.89 13.03
CA ALA A 80 -9.17 4.18 12.40
C ALA A 80 -8.12 4.62 11.37
N GLU A 81 -6.83 4.32 11.61
CA GLU A 81 -5.74 4.61 10.68
C GLU A 81 -5.77 3.66 9.48
N GLN A 82 -6.03 2.37 9.70
CA GLN A 82 -6.21 1.41 8.61
C GLN A 82 -7.37 1.81 7.70
N ALA A 83 -8.52 2.17 8.29
CA ALA A 83 -9.70 2.62 7.57
C ALA A 83 -9.43 3.92 6.79
N ALA A 84 -8.62 4.84 7.34
CA ALA A 84 -8.23 6.05 6.62
C ALA A 84 -7.39 5.74 5.37
N PHE A 85 -6.46 4.78 5.43
CA PHE A 85 -5.66 4.37 4.26
C PHE A 85 -6.50 3.65 3.20
N TRP A 86 -7.38 2.74 3.61
CA TRP A 86 -8.32 2.12 2.69
C TRP A 86 -9.21 3.15 2.01
N ARG A 87 -9.74 4.12 2.76
CA ARG A 87 -10.55 5.20 2.20
C ARG A 87 -9.78 6.03 1.18
N LEU A 88 -8.53 6.40 1.45
CA LEU A 88 -7.70 7.15 0.49
C LEU A 88 -7.46 6.36 -0.81
N LEU A 89 -7.27 5.04 -0.71
CA LEU A 89 -7.17 4.19 -1.89
C LEU A 89 -8.49 4.17 -2.66
N GLU A 90 -9.60 3.95 -1.97
CA GLU A 90 -10.94 3.88 -2.56
C GLU A 90 -11.45 5.22 -3.10
N GLU A 91 -10.91 6.35 -2.62
CA GLU A 91 -11.15 7.67 -3.19
C GLU A 91 -10.58 7.80 -4.59
N ARG A 92 -9.54 7.05 -4.98
CA ARG A 92 -8.92 7.13 -6.31
C ARG A 92 -9.16 5.91 -7.19
N TYR A 93 -9.32 4.74 -6.58
CA TYR A 93 -9.44 3.47 -7.29
C TYR A 93 -10.85 2.88 -7.13
N THR A 94 -11.24 2.03 -8.07
CA THR A 94 -12.45 1.22 -7.99
C THR A 94 -12.04 -0.24 -7.90
N GLN A 95 -12.52 -0.95 -6.87
CA GLN A 95 -12.31 -2.39 -6.74
C GLN A 95 -12.97 -3.11 -7.92
N ARG A 96 -12.23 -4.03 -8.54
CA ARG A 96 -12.70 -4.80 -9.70
C ARG A 96 -12.83 -6.28 -9.42
N GLN A 97 -11.96 -6.80 -8.56
CA GLN A 97 -11.88 -8.23 -8.32
C GLN A 97 -11.41 -8.52 -6.90
N GLU A 98 -11.89 -9.63 -6.37
CA GLU A 98 -11.38 -10.27 -5.17
C GLU A 98 -10.92 -11.68 -5.52
N ILE A 99 -9.78 -12.09 -4.95
CA ILE A 99 -9.25 -13.44 -5.05
C ILE A 99 -9.17 -13.98 -3.62
N PRO A 100 -10.10 -14.86 -3.21
CA PRO A 100 -10.08 -15.46 -1.88
C PRO A 100 -8.93 -16.48 -1.77
N ASN A 101 -8.55 -16.83 -0.53
CA ASN A 101 -7.54 -17.85 -0.23
C ASN A 101 -6.17 -17.60 -0.89
N PHE A 102 -5.77 -16.34 -0.94
CA PHE A 102 -4.54 -15.88 -1.57
C PHE A 102 -3.37 -15.83 -0.59
N GLY A 103 -2.21 -16.29 -1.05
CA GLY A 103 -0.94 -16.20 -0.34
C GLY A 103 -0.88 -17.03 0.95
N GLN A 104 0.04 -16.66 1.85
CA GLN A 104 0.12 -17.26 3.18
C GLN A 104 -1.08 -16.84 4.03
N ALA A 105 -1.57 -17.76 4.87
CA ALA A 105 -2.75 -17.57 5.73
C ALA A 105 -4.10 -17.32 5.01
N PHE A 106 -4.19 -17.63 3.71
CA PHE A 106 -5.45 -17.60 2.95
C PHE A 106 -6.15 -16.23 2.94
N THR A 107 -5.38 -15.14 2.97
CA THR A 107 -5.92 -13.77 2.89
C THR A 107 -6.70 -13.52 1.60
N THR A 108 -7.54 -12.49 1.56
CA THR A 108 -8.17 -12.05 0.32
C THR A 108 -7.29 -11.01 -0.37
N LEU A 109 -6.98 -11.23 -1.65
CA LEU A 109 -6.37 -10.21 -2.48
C LEU A 109 -7.47 -9.39 -3.14
N ARG A 110 -7.44 -8.07 -2.93
CA ARG A 110 -8.30 -7.11 -3.62
C ARG A 110 -7.52 -6.45 -4.75
N ILE A 111 -8.09 -6.44 -5.95
CA ILE A 111 -7.52 -5.78 -7.13
C ILE A 111 -8.38 -4.59 -7.50
N PHE A 112 -7.74 -3.44 -7.70
CA PHE A 112 -8.36 -2.18 -8.02
C PHE A 112 -7.79 -1.59 -9.31
N THR A 113 -8.63 -0.85 -10.03
CA THR A 113 -8.21 -0.04 -11.18
C THR A 113 -8.42 1.43 -10.87
N LEU A 114 -7.46 2.27 -11.25
CA LEU A 114 -7.58 3.73 -11.13
C LEU A 114 -8.86 4.20 -11.82
N ASN A 115 -9.65 5.03 -11.14
CA ASN A 115 -10.88 5.55 -11.69
C ASN A 115 -10.69 7.01 -12.13
N PRO A 116 -10.67 7.31 -13.44
CA PRO A 116 -10.47 8.67 -13.92
C PRO A 116 -11.61 9.63 -13.58
N ALA A 117 -12.79 9.10 -13.18
CA ALA A 117 -13.91 9.92 -12.74
C ALA A 117 -13.86 10.28 -11.25
N LYS A 118 -12.90 9.73 -10.48
CA LYS A 118 -12.67 10.14 -9.11
C LYS A 118 -11.53 11.17 -9.11
N GLU A 119 -11.82 12.37 -8.64
CA GLU A 119 -10.82 13.43 -8.50
C GLU A 119 -9.75 13.03 -7.46
N PRO A 120 -8.48 13.43 -7.63
CA PRO A 120 -7.42 13.17 -6.67
C PRO A 120 -7.59 13.92 -5.34
#